data_AF-X6CSB7-F1
#
_entry.id   AF-X6CSB7-F1
#
_cell.length_a   1.000
_cell.length_b   1.000
_cell.length_c   1.000
_cell.angle_alpha   90.00
_cell.angle_beta   90.00
_cell.angle_gamma   90.00
#
_symmetry.space_group_name_H-M   'P 1'
#
loop_
_entity.id
_entity.type
_entity.pdbx_description
1 polymer ?
#
loop_
_entity_poly.entity_id
_entity_poly.type
_entity_poly.pdbx_seq_one_letter_code
_entity_poly.pdbx_strand_id
1 'polypeptide(L)' 'MPMARVEISPDGMRWLPEGTEFRMPNRRDGMAMARLTHFGNWLRVTARFEEGGECFVLVTLHLKA' A
#
# COMPACT_ATOMS: atom_id res chain seq x y z
N MET A 1 10.94 -10.78 1.46
CA MET A 1 10.37 -9.65 0.69
C MET A 1 9.18 -9.12 1.47
N PRO A 2 9.11 -7.81 1.71
CA PRO A 2 8.11 -7.26 2.61
C PRO A 2 6.71 -7.41 2.00
N MET A 3 5.76 -7.79 2.85
CA MET A 3 4.34 -7.74 2.52
C MET A 3 3.85 -6.32 2.76
N ALA A 4 3.20 -5.73 1.76
CA ALA A 4 2.49 -4.49 1.90
C ALA A 4 0.99 -4.76 2.09
N ARG A 5 0.34 -3.90 2.86
CA ARG A 5 -1.12 -3.86 2.97
C ARG A 5 -1.63 -2.46 2.71
N VAL A 6 -2.85 -2.39 2.21
CA VAL A 6 -3.60 -1.14 2.12
C VAL A 6 -4.32 -0.90 3.43
N GLU A 7 -4.28 0.34 3.90
CA GLU A 7 -5.08 0.80 5.02
C GLU A 7 -5.90 2.02 4.60
N ILE A 8 -7.08 2.15 5.20
CA ILE A 8 -7.96 3.29 5.02
C ILE A 8 -8.24 3.98 6.35
N SER A 9 -8.60 5.25 6.27
CA SER A 9 -9.00 6.03 7.44
C SER A 9 -10.07 7.07 7.07
N PRO A 10 -11.10 7.25 7.90
CA PRO A 10 -12.04 8.34 7.72
C PRO A 10 -11.44 9.70 8.13
N ASP A 11 -10.54 9.71 9.11
CA ASP A 11 -10.01 10.91 9.79
C ASP A 11 -8.51 11.16 9.57
N GLY A 12 -7.80 10.24 8.90
CA GLY A 12 -6.36 10.30 8.68
C GLY A 12 -5.51 9.98 9.92
N MET A 13 -6.14 9.75 11.07
CA MET A 13 -5.49 9.51 12.36
C MET A 13 -5.55 8.03 12.75
N ARG A 14 -6.73 7.42 12.61
CA ARG A 14 -6.97 5.99 12.92
C ARG A 14 -7.07 5.19 11.65
N TRP A 15 -6.23 4.16 11.54
CA TRP A 15 -6.08 3.39 10.32
C TRP A 15 -6.53 1.96 10.55
N LEU A 16 -7.34 1.46 9.62
CA LEU A 16 -7.82 0.08 9.63
C LEU A 16 -7.30 -0.64 8.38
N PRO A 17 -6.98 -1.94 8.47
CA PRO A 17 -6.71 -2.75 7.29
C PRO A 17 -7.90 -2.70 6.34
N GLU A 18 -7.63 -2.36 5.09
CA GLU A 18 -8.63 -2.34 4.02
C GLU A 18 -8.96 -3.77 3.55
N GLY A 19 -8.02 -4.70 3.74
CA GLY A 19 -8.11 -6.11 3.35
C GLY A 19 -7.22 -6.48 2.18
N THR A 20 -6.81 -5.51 1.36
CA THR A 20 -5.87 -5.74 0.26
C THR A 20 -4.43 -5.86 0.76
N GLU A 21 -3.77 -6.96 0.38
CA GLU A 21 -2.35 -7.19 0.59
C GLU A 21 -1.63 -7.55 -0.72
N PHE A 22 -0.35 -7.19 -0.83
CA PHE A 22 0.46 -7.52 -2.00
C PHE A 22 1.96 -7.58 -1.66
N ARG A 23 2.69 -8.40 -2.41
CA ARG A 23 4.15 -8.47 -2.30
C ARG A 23 4.77 -7.23 -2.93
N MET A 24 5.68 -6.58 -2.21
CA MET A 24 6.46 -5.47 -2.75
C MET A 24 7.40 -5.96 -3.86
N PRO A 25 7.61 -5.15 -4.91
CA PRO A 25 8.65 -5.45 -5.90
C PRO A 25 10.03 -5.55 -5.25
N ASN A 26 10.84 -6.50 -5.71
CA ASN A 26 12.14 -6.85 -5.14
C ASN A 26 13.33 -6.48 -6.04
N ARG A 27 13.05 -5.80 -7.15
CA ARG A 27 14.02 -5.40 -8.17
C ARG A 27 13.73 -3.97 -8.59
N ARG A 28 14.76 -3.27 -9.06
CA ARG A 28 14.62 -1.95 -9.65
C ARG A 28 13.59 -1.99 -10.79
N ASP A 29 12.74 -0.97 -10.84
CA ASP A 29 11.64 -0.82 -11.81
C ASP A 29 10.61 -1.97 -11.79
N GLY A 30 10.61 -2.79 -10.72
CA GLY A 30 9.58 -3.77 -10.50
C GLY A 30 8.23 -3.12 -10.17
N MET A 31 7.15 -3.76 -10.60
CA MET A 31 5.79 -3.24 -10.42
C MET A 31 4.94 -4.26 -9.65
N ALA A 32 4.11 -3.75 -8.76
CA ALA A 32 3.04 -4.50 -8.11
C ALA A 32 1.72 -3.76 -8.37
N MET A 33 0.65 -4.53 -8.57
CA MET A 33 -0.69 -4.01 -8.72
C MET A 33 -1.62 -4.78 -7.80
N ALA A 34 -2.49 -4.05 -7.12
CA ALA A 34 -3.57 -4.62 -6.34
C ALA A 34 -4.86 -3.85 -6.61
N ARG A 35 -5.99 -4.54 -6.53
CA ARG A 35 -7.30 -3.91 -6.63
C ARG A 35 -7.74 -3.50 -5.23
N LEU A 36 -8.24 -2.27 -5.09
CA LEU A 36 -8.90 -1.83 -3.86
C LEU A 36 -10.31 -2.41 -3.80
N THR A 37 -10.70 -2.89 -2.64
CA THR A 37 -12.07 -3.34 -2.36
C THR A 37 -12.98 -2.13 -2.14
N HIS A 38 -12.50 -1.12 -1.40
CA HIS A 38 -13.24 0.12 -1.17
C HIS A 38 -12.30 1.29 -0.84
N PHE A 39 -12.76 2.51 -1.14
CA PHE A 39 -12.07 3.75 -0.79
C PHE A 39 -12.87 4.53 0.26
N GLY A 40 -12.20 4.91 1.36
CA GLY A 40 -12.83 5.44 2.57
C GLY A 40 -12.28 6.79 3.03
N ASN A 41 -12.00 7.72 2.10
CA ASN A 41 -11.41 9.06 2.30
C ASN A 41 -9.88 9.09 2.29
N TRP A 42 -9.21 8.56 3.32
CA TRP A 42 -7.74 8.45 3.33
C TRP A 42 -7.30 7.04 2.97
N LEU A 43 -6.19 6.95 2.23
CA LEU A 43 -5.57 5.69 1.83
C LEU A 43 -4.06 5.76 2.06
N ARG A 44 -3.48 4.67 2.57
CA ARG A 44 -2.02 4.50 2.62
C ARG A 44 -1.62 3.07 2.34
N VAL A 45 -0.41 2.91 1.81
CA VAL A 45 0.28 1.63 1.71
C VAL A 45 1.26 1.56 2.87
N THR A 46 1.22 0.46 3.62
CA THR A 46 2.18 0.21 4.69
C THR A 46 2.87 -1.14 4.47
N ALA A 47 4.18 -1.17 4.69
CA ALA A 47 5.00 -2.36 4.64
C ALA A 47 6.01 -2.30 5.79
N ARG A 48 6.39 -3.47 6.30
CA ARG A 48 7.47 -3.58 7.30
C ARG A 48 8.74 -4.05 6.60
N PHE A 49 9.81 -3.28 6.77
CA PHE A 49 11.14 -3.62 6.28
C PHE A 49 11.99 -4.16 7.44
N GLU A 50 12.96 -5.00 7.11
CA GLU A 50 14.03 -5.37 8.05
C GLU A 50 14.90 -4.14 8.35
N GLU A 51 15.68 -4.21 9.42
CA GLU A 51 16.56 -3.12 9.85
C GLU A 51 17.54 -2.73 8.73
N GLY A 52 17.67 -1.42 8.47
CA GLY A 52 18.48 -0.88 7.36
C GLY A 52 17.82 -0.96 5.98
N GLY A 53 16.61 -1.52 5.86
CA GLY A 53 15.87 -1.57 4.60
C GLY A 53 15.16 -0.26 4.27
N GLU A 54 15.42 0.28 3.08
CA GLU A 54 14.72 1.44 2.53
C GLU A 54 14.12 1.14 1.15
N CYS A 55 13.09 1.90 0.77
CA CYS A 55 12.46 1.77 -0.53
C CYS A 55 11.88 3.12 -0.97
N PHE A 56 12.18 3.50 -2.22
CA PHE A 56 11.52 4.61 -2.89
C PHE A 56 10.49 4.06 -3.88
N VAL A 57 9.26 4.55 -3.81
CA VAL A 57 8.16 4.07 -4.64
C VAL A 57 7.44 5.23 -5.32
N LEU A 58 7.04 5.00 -6.57
CA LEU A 58 6.01 5.79 -7.23
C LEU A 58 4.68 5.07 -7.08
N VAL A 59 3.72 5.71 -6.40
CA VAL A 59 2.39 5.15 -6.20
C VAL A 59 1.42 5.83 -7.16
N THR A 60 0.76 5.03 -7.99
CA THR A 60 -0.30 5.50 -8.88
C THR A 60 -1.64 4.91 -8.45
N LEU A 61 -2.64 5.77 -8.23
CA LEU A 61 -3.98 5.39 -7.86
C LEU A 61 -4.94 5.65 -9.02
N HIS A 62 -5.72 4.63 -9.40
CA HIS A 62 -6.77 4.75 -10.40
C HIS A 62 -8.12 4.34 -9.78
N LEU A 63 -8.98 5.32 -9.52
CA LEU A 63 -10.35 5.09 -9.06
C LEU A 63 -11.29 5.19 -10.27
N LYS A 64 -12.15 4.19 -10.44
CA LYS A 64 -13.17 4.15 -11.50
C LYS A 64 -14.56 4.05 -10.85
N ALA A 65 -15.52 4.75 -11.43
CA ALA A 65 -16.94 4.70 -11.08
C ALA A 65 -17.65 3.57 -11.82
#